data_AF-A0A438NI33-F1
#
_entry.id   AF-A0A438NI33-F1
#
_cell.length_a   1.000
_cell.length_b   1.000
_cell.length_c   1.000
_cell.angle_alpha   90.00
_cell.angle_beta   90.00
_cell.angle_gamma   90.00
#
_symmetry.space_group_name_H-M   'P 1'
#
loop_
_entity.id
_entity.type
_entity.pdbx_description
1 polymer ?
#
loop_
_entity_poly.entity_id
_entity_poly.type
_entity_poly.pdbx_seq_one_letter_code
_entity_poly.pdbx_strand_id
1 'polypeptide(L)'
;MTSCVANYLYLDGTIVKERIIGVGGVGIVVIRDGYAFKIPRISKIVEIDGVPFEDGILTDIEGGHTECAATIRTFKREKAIYQRLGDYTGFIRCHNTFSDEPLHSNADKATQLSWLTQLAHTMAYTHSGRVIIADFRLDNVVVDDKMRIKLLDFSESTLIPLDCDLEGCDDAGFSIYSDIRQFGAVMYELVTGQRCNFDIYQEWEEVEDPTVWPRRDTLPSTNGLWLGSIIEKCWTQQFTSAQDLASELEKEDIN
;
A
#
# COMPACT_ATOMS: atom_id res chain seq x y z
N MET A 1 -31.65 -18.79 6.19
CA MET A 1 -30.34 -18.14 6.14
C MET A 1 -29.51 -18.82 7.21
N THR A 2 -28.51 -19.58 6.80
CA THR A 2 -27.57 -20.27 7.70
C THR A 2 -26.75 -19.22 8.44
N SER A 3 -26.72 -19.21 9.76
CA SER A 3 -25.92 -18.25 10.55
C SER A 3 -24.60 -18.89 10.93
N CYS A 4 -23.49 -18.29 10.50
CA CYS A 4 -22.15 -18.81 10.74
C CYS A 4 -21.38 -17.82 11.62
N VAL A 5 -20.76 -18.31 12.70
CA VAL A 5 -19.88 -17.49 13.55
C VAL A 5 -18.44 -17.84 13.21
N ALA A 6 -17.67 -16.84 12.80
CA ALA A 6 -16.25 -16.98 12.50
C ALA A 6 -15.43 -16.09 13.44
N ASN A 7 -14.26 -16.60 13.86
CA ASN A 7 -13.29 -15.85 14.66
C ASN A 7 -11.98 -15.69 13.90
N TYR A 8 -11.28 -14.59 14.17
CA TYR A 8 -9.89 -14.44 13.75
C TYR A 8 -8.97 -15.20 14.70
N LEU A 9 -7.95 -15.83 14.14
CA LEU A 9 -7.00 -16.67 14.86
C LEU A 9 -5.56 -16.16 14.70
N TYR A 10 -4.75 -16.43 15.71
CA TYR A 10 -3.30 -16.42 15.61
C TYR A 10 -2.78 -17.64 14.83
N LEU A 11 -1.52 -17.58 14.41
CA LEU A 11 -0.83 -18.70 13.75
C LEU A 11 -0.77 -19.96 14.61
N ASP A 12 -0.83 -19.83 15.94
CA ASP A 12 -0.89 -20.96 16.88
C ASP A 12 -2.32 -21.50 17.10
N GLY A 13 -3.31 -20.96 16.37
CA GLY A 13 -4.71 -21.36 16.45
C GLY A 13 -5.49 -20.72 17.59
N THR A 14 -4.88 -19.87 18.42
CA THR A 14 -5.60 -19.17 19.49
C THR A 14 -6.46 -18.03 18.94
N ILE A 15 -7.62 -17.79 19.57
CA ILE A 15 -8.55 -16.74 19.13
C ILE A 15 -7.97 -15.35 19.45
N VAL A 16 -8.04 -14.44 18.47
CA VAL A 16 -7.72 -13.02 18.65
C VAL A 16 -8.76 -12.38 19.56
N LYS A 17 -8.33 -11.83 20.69
CA LYS A 17 -9.22 -11.19 21.69
C LYS A 17 -9.01 -9.68 21.76
N GLU A 18 -7.96 -9.18 21.15
CA GLU A 18 -7.62 -7.77 21.09
C GLU A 18 -8.61 -6.98 20.24
N ARG A 19 -8.69 -5.67 20.51
CA ARG A 19 -9.49 -4.75 19.69
C ARG A 19 -8.89 -4.69 18.29
N ILE A 20 -9.66 -5.16 17.31
CA ILE A 20 -9.36 -5.03 15.89
C ILE A 20 -9.72 -3.60 15.47
N ILE A 21 -8.78 -2.94 14.79
CA ILE A 21 -8.91 -1.57 14.29
C ILE A 21 -8.77 -1.46 12.78
N GLY A 22 -8.39 -2.55 12.11
CA GLY A 22 -8.33 -2.62 10.65
C GLY A 22 -8.43 -4.07 10.18
N VAL A 23 -9.10 -4.28 9.06
CA VAL A 23 -9.19 -5.58 8.38
C VAL A 23 -8.85 -5.35 6.92
N GLY A 24 -7.67 -5.83 6.51
CA GLY A 24 -7.21 -5.80 5.12
C GLY A 24 -7.40 -7.16 4.43
N GLY A 25 -6.94 -7.25 3.18
CA GLY A 25 -6.98 -8.49 2.40
C GLY A 25 -6.20 -9.62 3.08
N VAL A 26 -4.94 -9.36 3.41
CA VAL A 26 -3.98 -10.36 3.94
C VAL A 26 -3.80 -10.33 5.46
N GLY A 27 -4.24 -9.27 6.13
CA GLY A 27 -3.95 -9.03 7.54
C GLY A 27 -5.08 -8.34 8.29
N ILE A 28 -5.05 -8.45 9.61
CA ILE A 28 -5.84 -7.60 10.51
C ILE A 28 -4.90 -6.78 11.39
N VAL A 29 -5.35 -5.61 11.81
CA VAL A 29 -4.60 -4.72 12.70
C VAL A 29 -5.28 -4.72 14.06
N VAL A 30 -4.53 -5.09 15.10
CA VAL A 30 -5.00 -5.13 16.49
C VAL A 30 -4.26 -4.12 17.35
N ILE A 31 -4.89 -3.65 18.42
CA ILE A 31 -4.22 -2.80 19.42
C ILE A 31 -3.66 -3.65 20.56
N ARG A 32 -2.37 -3.47 20.86
CA ARG A 32 -1.72 -3.97 22.07
C ARG A 32 -0.82 -2.91 22.68
N ASP A 33 -0.98 -2.66 23.97
CA ASP A 33 -0.15 -1.71 24.74
C ASP A 33 -0.01 -0.33 24.08
N GLY A 34 -1.07 0.15 23.41
CA GLY A 34 -1.08 1.43 22.71
C GLY A 34 -0.40 1.44 21.34
N TYR A 35 -0.02 0.28 20.81
CA TYR A 35 0.55 0.11 19.46
C TYR A 35 -0.40 -0.68 18.57
N ALA A 36 -0.40 -0.34 17.28
CA ALA A 36 -1.06 -1.11 16.23
C ALA A 36 -0.14 -2.27 15.79
N PHE A 37 -0.67 -3.48 15.75
CA PHE A 37 0.04 -4.66 15.28
C PHE A 37 -0.71 -5.28 14.11
N LYS A 38 -0.06 -5.34 12.94
CA LYS A 38 -0.55 -6.12 11.81
C LYS A 38 -0.25 -7.60 12.07
N ILE A 39 -1.27 -8.45 12.00
CA ILE A 39 -1.17 -9.90 12.13
C ILE A 39 -1.85 -10.60 10.95
N PRO A 40 -1.41 -11.81 10.54
CA PRO A 40 -2.03 -12.56 9.44
C PRO A 40 -3.54 -12.70 9.61
N ARG A 41 -4.30 -12.48 8.55
CA ARG A 41 -5.75 -12.73 8.55
C ARG A 41 -5.99 -14.22 8.40
N ILE A 42 -6.18 -14.91 9.51
CA ILE A 42 -6.60 -16.30 9.55
C ILE A 42 -7.97 -16.34 10.20
N SER A 43 -8.96 -16.89 9.51
CA SER A 43 -10.32 -17.04 10.03
C SER A 43 -10.72 -18.49 10.06
N LYS A 44 -11.42 -18.89 11.12
CA LYS A 44 -11.99 -20.23 11.26
C LYS A 44 -13.49 -20.12 11.53
N ILE A 45 -14.28 -20.89 10.78
CA ILE A 45 -15.69 -21.11 11.11
C ILE A 45 -15.72 -21.95 12.37
N VAL A 46 -16.32 -21.41 13.44
CA VAL A 46 -16.42 -22.11 14.72
C VAL A 46 -17.83 -22.60 15.00
N GLU A 47 -18.82 -22.09 14.28
CA GLU A 47 -20.23 -22.43 14.48
C GLU A 47 -21.01 -22.30 13.18
N ILE A 48 -21.89 -23.28 12.90
CA ILE A 48 -22.89 -23.24 11.84
C ILE A 48 -24.25 -23.52 12.48
N ASP A 49 -25.19 -22.59 12.40
CA ASP A 49 -26.55 -22.70 12.93
C ASP A 49 -26.63 -23.11 14.42
N GLY A 50 -25.80 -22.52 15.30
CA GLY A 50 -25.80 -22.91 16.72
C GLY A 50 -24.93 -24.12 17.04
N VAL A 51 -24.38 -24.80 16.02
CA VAL A 51 -23.63 -26.05 16.20
C VAL A 51 -22.13 -25.77 16.05
N PRO A 52 -21.31 -26.09 17.08
CA PRO A 52 -19.86 -26.02 16.97
C PRO A 52 -19.35 -26.78 15.75
N PHE A 53 -18.61 -26.10 14.88
CA PHE A 53 -18.02 -26.67 13.67
C PHE A 53 -16.52 -26.86 13.90
N GLU A 54 -16.08 -28.11 13.91
CA GLU A 54 -14.65 -28.42 13.88
C GLU A 54 -14.16 -28.36 12.44
N ASP A 55 -13.84 -27.15 11.98
CA ASP A 55 -13.06 -26.99 10.77
C ASP A 55 -11.68 -27.64 11.00
N GLY A 56 -11.22 -28.43 10.03
CA GLY A 56 -10.00 -29.24 10.14
C GLY A 56 -8.78 -28.40 10.53
N ILE A 57 -7.76 -29.06 11.10
CA ILE A 57 -6.55 -28.38 11.58
C ILE A 57 -5.93 -27.57 10.44
N LEU A 58 -5.65 -26.29 10.69
CA LEU A 58 -4.93 -25.35 9.82
C LEU A 58 -3.46 -25.76 9.53
N THR A 59 -3.05 -26.98 9.86
CA THR A 59 -1.66 -27.44 9.77
C THR A 59 -1.41 -28.28 8.53
N ASP A 60 -0.45 -27.80 7.73
CA ASP A 60 0.46 -28.54 6.86
C ASP A 60 -0.12 -29.81 6.20
N ILE A 61 -0.83 -29.61 5.09
CA ILE A 61 -0.83 -30.62 4.04
C ILE A 61 0.49 -30.45 3.29
N GLU A 62 1.45 -31.34 3.54
CA GLU A 62 2.68 -31.47 2.76
C GLU A 62 2.35 -31.40 1.25
N GLY A 63 2.88 -30.38 0.58
CA GLY A 63 2.77 -30.22 -0.88
C GLY A 63 1.60 -29.38 -1.40
N GLY A 64 0.76 -28.78 -0.55
CA GLY A 64 -0.32 -27.87 -0.97
C GLY A 64 0.05 -26.39 -0.86
N HIS A 65 -0.13 -25.60 -1.93
CA HIS A 65 -0.11 -24.14 -1.86
C HIS A 65 -1.33 -23.64 -1.06
N THR A 66 -1.21 -23.46 0.26
CA THR A 66 -2.30 -22.94 1.11
C THR A 66 -2.28 -21.42 1.20
N GLU A 67 -3.44 -20.79 1.34
CA GLU A 67 -3.61 -19.34 1.59
C GLU A 67 -2.82 -18.87 2.82
N CYS A 68 -2.70 -19.73 3.84
CA CYS A 68 -1.91 -19.46 5.04
C CYS A 68 -0.41 -19.34 4.72
N ALA A 69 0.14 -20.24 3.89
CA ALA A 69 1.53 -20.18 3.47
C ALA A 69 1.83 -18.93 2.61
N ALA A 70 0.90 -18.54 1.73
CA ALA A 70 1.00 -17.29 0.98
C ALA A 70 1.00 -16.07 1.91
N THR A 71 0.06 -16.01 2.86
CA THR A 71 -0.02 -14.93 3.85
C THR A 71 1.24 -14.83 4.70
N ILE A 72 1.79 -15.95 5.17
CA ILE A 72 3.05 -15.98 5.93
C ILE A 72 4.21 -15.44 5.08
N ARG A 73 4.27 -15.78 3.78
CA ARG A 73 5.30 -15.24 2.87
C ARG A 73 5.18 -13.72 2.74
N THR A 74 3.97 -13.19 2.56
CA THR A 74 3.71 -11.75 2.50
C THR A 74 4.19 -11.02 3.76
N PHE A 75 3.84 -11.51 4.95
CA PHE A 75 4.28 -10.91 6.22
C PHE A 75 5.80 -10.98 6.42
N LYS A 76 6.43 -12.09 6.04
CA LYS A 76 7.90 -12.22 6.10
C LYS A 76 8.58 -11.23 5.16
N ARG A 77 8.06 -11.05 3.95
CA ARG A 77 8.56 -10.08 2.95
C ARG A 77 8.40 -8.65 3.45
N GLU A 78 7.20 -8.26 3.89
CA GLU A 78 6.92 -6.93 4.43
C GLU A 78 7.84 -6.61 5.63
N LYS A 79 8.02 -7.55 6.55
CA LYS A 79 8.97 -7.39 7.67
C LYS A 79 10.41 -7.19 7.18
N ALA A 80 10.85 -7.95 6.18
CA ALA A 80 12.19 -7.82 5.61
C ALA A 80 12.39 -6.46 4.89
N ILE A 81 11.34 -5.92 4.27
CA ILE A 81 11.33 -4.56 3.70
C ILE A 81 11.58 -3.53 4.81
N TYR A 82 10.78 -3.54 5.89
CA TYR A 82 10.97 -2.60 7.02
C TYR A 82 12.35 -2.72 7.69
N GLN A 83 12.92 -3.94 7.72
CA GLN A 83 14.27 -4.16 8.22
C GLN A 83 15.32 -3.55 7.28
N ARG A 84 15.17 -3.74 5.96
CA ARG A 84 16.09 -3.20 4.95
C ARG A 84 16.05 -1.67 4.88
N LEU A 85 14.86 -1.11 4.89
CA LEU A 85 14.66 0.34 4.78
C LEU A 85 15.06 1.07 6.08
N GLY A 86 15.20 0.36 7.19
CA GLY A 86 15.69 0.97 8.43
C GLY A 86 14.72 2.01 8.99
N ASP A 87 15.26 2.91 9.82
CA ASP A 87 14.49 3.97 10.47
C ASP A 87 14.47 5.22 9.59
N TYR A 88 13.53 5.26 8.65
CA TYR A 88 13.38 6.39 7.74
C TYR A 88 12.10 7.17 8.08
N THR A 89 12.20 8.51 8.11
CA THR A 89 11.11 9.36 8.59
C THR A 89 9.84 9.25 7.76
N GLY A 90 9.93 8.84 6.50
CA GLY A 90 8.79 8.68 5.60
C GLY A 90 7.90 7.46 5.91
N PHE A 91 8.30 6.57 6.82
CA PHE A 91 7.52 5.38 7.16
C PHE A 91 6.98 5.46 8.58
N ILE A 92 5.81 4.87 8.81
CA ILE A 92 5.34 4.54 10.15
C ILE A 92 5.70 3.08 10.45
N ARG A 93 6.47 2.88 11.52
CA ARG A 93 6.80 1.55 12.05
C ARG A 93 5.75 1.01 13.03
N CYS A 94 4.56 1.62 13.03
CA CYS A 94 3.47 1.54 14.01
C CYS A 94 3.53 2.64 15.10
N HIS A 95 2.83 3.73 14.82
CA HIS A 95 2.32 4.68 15.80
C HIS A 95 0.80 4.65 15.75
N ASN A 96 0.17 4.80 16.92
CA ASN A 96 -1.27 4.84 17.07
C ASN A 96 -1.82 6.16 16.51
N THR A 97 -1.89 6.28 15.19
CA THR A 97 -2.49 7.41 14.51
C THR A 97 -3.88 7.00 14.06
N PHE A 98 -4.83 7.04 14.99
CA PHE A 98 -6.24 7.03 14.65
C PHE A 98 -6.56 8.31 13.88
N SER A 99 -6.76 8.19 12.59
CA SER A 99 -7.60 9.12 11.83
C SER A 99 -8.57 8.26 11.04
N ASP A 100 -9.83 8.22 11.47
CA ASP A 100 -10.93 7.65 10.67
C ASP A 100 -11.29 8.56 9.48
N GLU A 101 -10.62 9.72 9.36
CA GLU A 101 -10.77 10.66 8.27
C GLU A 101 -9.70 10.38 7.20
N PRO A 102 -10.11 10.14 5.93
CA PRO A 102 -9.19 10.11 4.80
C PRO A 102 -8.39 11.40 4.76
N LEU A 103 -7.16 11.38 4.23
CA LEU A 103 -6.35 12.59 4.04
C LEU A 103 -7.18 13.64 3.27
N HIS A 104 -7.76 14.59 4.01
CA HIS A 104 -8.72 15.51 3.44
C HIS A 104 -8.00 16.54 2.56
N SER A 105 -8.47 16.71 1.33
CA SER A 105 -8.00 17.68 0.32
C SER A 105 -8.14 19.16 0.74
N ASN A 106 -8.56 19.43 1.98
CA ASN A 106 -8.74 20.78 2.52
C ASN A 106 -7.44 21.42 3.05
N ALA A 107 -6.32 20.69 3.03
CA ALA A 107 -5.01 21.28 3.30
C ALA A 107 -4.68 22.36 2.27
N ASP A 108 -4.02 23.44 2.69
CA ASP A 108 -3.60 24.47 1.74
C ASP A 108 -2.54 23.95 0.75
N LYS A 109 -2.36 24.66 -0.36
CA LYS A 109 -1.39 24.28 -1.40
C LYS A 109 0.03 24.12 -0.84
N ALA A 110 0.41 24.92 0.16
CA ALA A 110 1.72 24.81 0.79
C ALA A 110 1.93 23.46 1.48
N THR A 111 0.92 23.04 2.24
CA THR A 111 0.90 21.76 2.94
C THR A 111 0.82 20.60 1.95
N GLN A 112 -0.05 20.69 0.94
CA GLN A 112 -0.16 19.66 -0.10
C GLN A 112 1.16 19.48 -0.87
N LEU A 113 1.83 20.57 -1.26
CA LEU A 113 3.13 20.50 -1.92
C LEU A 113 4.19 19.88 -1.01
N SER A 114 4.25 20.31 0.26
CA SER A 114 5.16 19.73 1.25
C SER A 114 4.94 18.21 1.42
N TRP A 115 3.69 17.78 1.47
CA TRP A 115 3.32 16.37 1.54
C TRP A 115 3.74 15.59 0.30
N LEU A 116 3.44 16.10 -0.89
CA LEU A 116 3.84 15.46 -2.14
C LEU A 116 5.37 15.35 -2.25
N THR A 117 6.11 16.41 -1.91
CA THR A 117 7.57 16.37 -1.89
C THR A 117 8.11 15.31 -0.91
N GLN A 118 7.55 15.23 0.31
CA GLN A 118 7.92 14.20 1.29
C GLN A 118 7.63 12.78 0.80
N LEU A 119 6.47 12.56 0.16
CA LEU A 119 6.12 11.27 -0.44
C LEU A 119 7.08 10.90 -1.58
N ALA A 120 7.45 11.86 -2.44
CA ALA A 120 8.37 11.61 -3.56
C ALA A 120 9.76 11.21 -3.05
N HIS A 121 10.27 11.88 -2.01
CA HIS A 121 11.50 11.47 -1.31
C HIS A 121 11.38 10.09 -0.67
N THR A 122 10.22 9.78 -0.09
CA THR A 122 9.97 8.47 0.51
C THR A 122 9.98 7.35 -0.54
N MET A 123 9.38 7.59 -1.70
CA MET A 123 9.43 6.67 -2.84
C MET A 123 10.86 6.51 -3.36
N ALA A 124 11.60 7.62 -3.55
CA ALA A 124 13.00 7.58 -3.98
C ALA A 124 13.88 6.78 -3.01
N TYR A 125 13.70 6.99 -1.70
CA TYR A 125 14.39 6.22 -0.68
C TYR A 125 14.04 4.72 -0.75
N THR A 126 12.76 4.39 -0.94
CA THR A 126 12.28 3.01 -1.09
C THR A 126 12.93 2.32 -2.30
N HIS A 127 12.94 2.98 -3.45
CA HIS A 127 13.60 2.50 -4.66
C HIS A 127 15.12 2.33 -4.45
N SER A 128 15.77 3.25 -3.73
CA SER A 128 17.20 3.10 -3.39
C SER A 128 17.49 1.83 -2.57
N GLY A 129 16.52 1.38 -1.77
CA GLY A 129 16.54 0.15 -1.00
C GLY A 129 16.19 -1.12 -1.78
N ARG A 130 16.07 -1.07 -3.12
CA ARG A 130 15.70 -2.21 -3.97
C ARG A 130 14.31 -2.75 -3.62
N VAL A 131 13.35 -1.85 -3.46
CA VAL A 131 11.95 -2.17 -3.17
C VAL A 131 11.06 -1.48 -4.20
N ILE A 132 10.12 -2.23 -4.79
CA ILE A 132 9.01 -1.68 -5.59
C ILE A 132 7.78 -1.66 -4.69
N ILE A 133 7.07 -0.53 -4.61
CA ILE A 133 5.96 -0.33 -3.66
C ILE A 133 4.72 -1.10 -4.11
N ALA A 134 4.41 -1.05 -5.41
CA ALA A 134 3.30 -1.73 -6.08
C ALA A 134 1.88 -1.27 -5.67
N ASP A 135 1.64 -0.86 -4.42
CA ASP A 135 0.34 -0.37 -3.92
C ASP A 135 0.45 1.07 -3.36
N PHE A 136 0.78 2.02 -4.23
CA PHE A 136 0.98 3.43 -3.87
C PHE A 136 -0.33 4.23 -4.01
N ARG A 137 -1.14 4.26 -2.94
CA ARG A 137 -2.47 4.89 -2.92
C ARG A 137 -2.68 5.74 -1.68
N LEU A 138 -3.60 6.70 -1.76
CA LEU A 138 -3.91 7.59 -0.63
C LEU A 138 -4.37 6.86 0.63
N ASP A 139 -5.01 5.69 0.49
CA ASP A 139 -5.44 4.88 1.63
C ASP A 139 -4.26 4.30 2.44
N ASN A 140 -3.07 4.20 1.82
CA ASN A 140 -1.82 3.78 2.45
C ASN A 140 -0.97 4.98 2.91
N VAL A 141 -1.56 6.18 2.99
CA VAL A 141 -0.86 7.41 3.36
C VAL A 141 -1.55 8.06 4.55
N VAL A 142 -0.78 8.36 5.60
CA VAL A 142 -1.28 8.99 6.82
C VAL A 142 -0.45 10.20 7.21
N VAL A 143 -0.98 11.02 8.12
CA VAL A 143 -0.30 12.19 8.66
C VAL A 143 -0.10 12.00 10.16
N ASP A 144 1.11 12.29 10.63
CA ASP A 144 1.43 12.24 12.05
C ASP A 144 1.00 13.51 12.81
N ASP A 145 1.18 13.51 14.13
CA ASP A 145 0.87 14.63 15.04
C ASP A 145 1.61 15.93 14.72
N LYS A 146 2.65 15.87 13.87
CA LYS A 146 3.47 16.99 13.43
C LYS A 146 3.17 17.39 11.98
N MET A 147 2.04 16.97 11.43
CA MET A 147 1.63 17.23 10.04
C MET A 147 2.60 16.67 8.99
N ARG A 148 3.38 15.63 9.33
CA ARG A 148 4.29 14.97 8.39
C ARG A 148 3.61 13.76 7.80
N ILE A 149 3.71 13.62 6.49
CA ILE A 149 3.11 12.53 5.75
C ILE A 149 3.97 11.26 5.87
N LYS A 150 3.32 10.11 5.93
CA LYS A 150 3.94 8.80 6.14
C LYS A 150 3.29 7.79 5.20
N LEU A 151 4.13 6.99 4.55
CA LEU A 151 3.69 5.81 3.80
C LEU A 151 3.53 4.63 4.77
N LEU A 152 2.45 3.89 4.57
CA LEU A 152 2.11 2.63 5.23
C LEU A 152 2.10 1.50 4.21
N ASP A 153 2.03 0.29 4.75
CA ASP A 153 1.72 -0.97 4.08
C ASP A 153 2.63 -1.35 2.90
N PHE A 154 3.50 -2.34 3.13
CA PHE A 154 4.32 -2.93 2.07
C PHE A 154 3.90 -4.38 1.77
N SER A 155 2.62 -4.73 1.96
CA SER A 155 2.16 -6.10 1.71
C SER A 155 2.31 -6.51 0.25
N GLU A 156 1.98 -5.61 -0.67
CA GLU A 156 2.06 -5.86 -2.12
C GLU A 156 3.46 -5.58 -2.70
N SER A 157 4.35 -5.00 -1.90
CA SER A 157 5.65 -4.57 -2.35
C SER A 157 6.61 -5.73 -2.63
N THR A 158 7.47 -5.54 -3.63
CA THR A 158 8.48 -6.51 -4.02
C THR A 158 9.83 -6.12 -3.45
N LEU A 159 10.49 -7.08 -2.80
CA LEU A 159 11.84 -6.94 -2.24
C LEU A 159 12.86 -7.57 -3.19
N ILE A 160 13.57 -6.73 -3.95
CA ILE A 160 14.55 -7.17 -4.95
C ILE A 160 15.91 -7.42 -4.27
N PRO A 161 16.67 -8.48 -4.63
CA PRO A 161 18.03 -8.66 -4.13
C PRO A 161 18.92 -7.44 -4.38
N LEU A 162 19.88 -7.17 -3.47
CA LEU A 162 20.71 -5.95 -3.55
C LEU A 162 21.67 -5.94 -4.74
N ASP A 163 22.05 -7.13 -5.21
CA ASP A 163 22.90 -7.40 -6.36
C ASP A 163 22.15 -7.42 -7.68
N CYS A 164 20.81 -7.36 -7.65
CA CYS A 164 19.99 -7.21 -8.84
C CYS A 164 19.75 -5.73 -9.14
N ASP A 165 19.74 -5.41 -10.43
CA ASP A 165 19.28 -4.11 -10.89
C ASP A 165 17.77 -4.01 -10.73
N LEU A 166 17.31 -2.81 -10.41
CA LEU A 166 15.90 -2.44 -10.31
C LEU A 166 15.30 -2.13 -11.69
N GLU A 167 16.05 -2.37 -12.77
CA GLU A 167 15.62 -2.12 -14.14
C GLU A 167 14.63 -3.20 -14.59
N GLY A 168 13.47 -2.76 -15.08
CA GLY A 168 12.40 -3.65 -15.55
C GLY A 168 11.23 -3.74 -14.58
N CYS A 169 10.45 -4.81 -14.72
CA CYS A 169 9.33 -5.12 -13.84
C CYS A 169 9.61 -6.37 -13.01
N ASP A 170 8.93 -6.48 -11.86
CA ASP A 170 8.84 -7.72 -11.11
C ASP A 170 7.93 -8.74 -11.82
N ASP A 171 7.79 -9.92 -11.23
CA ASP A 171 7.01 -11.04 -11.79
C ASP A 171 5.53 -10.68 -12.04
N ALA A 172 5.00 -9.65 -11.37
CA ALA A 172 3.63 -9.18 -11.52
C ALA A 172 3.49 -7.96 -12.44
N GLY A 173 4.60 -7.44 -13.00
CA GLY A 173 4.59 -6.30 -13.91
C GLY A 173 4.78 -4.94 -13.24
N PHE A 174 5.02 -4.89 -11.93
CA PHE A 174 5.30 -3.65 -11.21
C PHE A 174 6.76 -3.22 -11.37
N SER A 175 7.02 -1.92 -11.38
CA SER A 175 8.33 -1.31 -11.61
C SER A 175 8.44 0.03 -10.88
N ILE A 176 9.62 0.65 -10.91
CA ILE A 176 9.79 2.06 -10.51
C ILE A 176 8.77 2.95 -11.24
N TYR A 177 8.54 2.68 -12.53
CA TYR A 177 7.64 3.47 -13.33
C TYR A 177 6.17 3.32 -12.91
N SER A 178 5.75 2.11 -12.53
CA SER A 178 4.39 1.93 -12.04
C SER A 178 4.13 2.67 -10.73
N ASP A 179 5.11 2.69 -9.83
CA ASP A 179 5.03 3.45 -8.59
C ASP A 179 4.88 4.96 -8.90
N ILE A 180 5.66 5.48 -9.85
CA ILE A 180 5.55 6.87 -10.30
C ILE A 180 4.18 7.17 -10.93
N ARG A 181 3.59 6.24 -11.69
CA ARG A 181 2.23 6.43 -12.24
C ARG A 181 1.17 6.51 -11.16
N GLN A 182 1.24 5.62 -10.18
CA GLN A 182 0.36 5.61 -9.02
C GLN A 182 0.55 6.88 -8.19
N PHE A 183 1.77 7.39 -8.07
CA PHE A 183 2.05 8.70 -7.50
C PHE A 183 1.28 9.82 -8.21
N GLY A 184 1.25 9.79 -9.55
CA GLY A 184 0.47 10.74 -10.35
C GLY A 184 -1.03 10.70 -10.01
N ALA A 185 -1.59 9.51 -9.75
CA ALA A 185 -2.96 9.36 -9.30
C ALA A 185 -3.16 9.98 -7.90
N VAL A 186 -2.29 9.67 -6.94
CA VAL A 186 -2.29 10.27 -5.58
C VAL A 186 -2.21 11.80 -5.65
N MET A 187 -1.35 12.34 -6.50
CA MET A 187 -1.19 13.78 -6.70
C MET A 187 -2.48 14.40 -7.26
N TYR A 188 -3.10 13.77 -8.27
CA TYR A 188 -4.39 14.20 -8.81
C TYR A 188 -5.47 14.22 -7.72
N GLU A 189 -5.58 13.15 -6.92
CA GLU A 189 -6.59 13.05 -5.87
C GLU A 189 -6.42 14.13 -4.80
N LEU A 190 -5.18 14.41 -4.38
CA LEU A 190 -4.87 15.44 -3.40
C LEU A 190 -5.22 16.84 -3.91
N VAL A 191 -4.78 17.18 -5.12
CA VAL A 191 -4.95 18.52 -5.70
C VAL A 191 -6.42 18.82 -6.02
N THR A 192 -7.16 17.83 -6.50
CA THR A 192 -8.54 18.04 -6.99
C THR A 192 -9.60 17.70 -5.94
N GLY A 193 -9.26 16.88 -4.94
CA GLY A 193 -10.22 16.25 -4.04
C GLY A 193 -11.11 15.20 -4.72
N GLN A 194 -10.81 14.80 -5.97
CA GLN A 194 -11.57 13.83 -6.74
C GLN A 194 -10.80 12.52 -6.84
N ARG A 195 -11.48 11.38 -6.67
CA ARG A 195 -10.87 10.06 -6.89
C ARG A 195 -10.42 9.91 -8.34
N CYS A 196 -9.22 9.38 -8.53
CA CYS A 196 -8.68 9.02 -9.81
C CYS A 196 -9.01 7.54 -10.06
N ASN A 197 -9.75 7.24 -11.12
CA ASN A 197 -10.01 5.85 -11.49
C ASN A 197 -8.76 5.22 -12.11
N PHE A 198 -7.80 4.87 -11.25
CA PHE A 198 -6.55 4.21 -11.60
C PHE A 198 -6.70 2.71 -11.36
N ASP A 199 -7.39 2.02 -12.28
CA ASP A 199 -7.67 0.60 -12.18
C ASP A 199 -6.65 -0.21 -13.01
N ILE A 200 -5.75 -0.92 -12.32
CA ILE A 200 -4.73 -1.78 -12.93
C ILE A 200 -5.20 -3.21 -13.17
N TYR A 201 -6.43 -3.52 -12.73
CA TYR A 201 -7.08 -4.83 -12.80
C TYR A 201 -8.22 -4.85 -13.81
N GLN A 202 -8.48 -3.73 -14.51
CA GLN A 202 -9.63 -3.57 -15.40
C GLN A 202 -9.71 -4.64 -16.50
N GLU A 203 -8.55 -5.16 -16.93
CA GLU A 203 -8.44 -6.17 -18.00
C GLU A 203 -8.20 -7.59 -17.46
N TRP A 204 -8.28 -7.81 -16.13
CA TRP A 204 -8.16 -9.16 -15.56
C TRP A 204 -9.42 -9.99 -15.84
N GLU A 205 -9.25 -11.08 -16.58
CA GLU A 205 -10.26 -12.13 -16.78
C GLU A 205 -9.98 -13.33 -15.86
N GLU A 206 -8.71 -13.63 -15.59
CA GLU A 206 -8.25 -14.69 -14.70
C GLU A 206 -7.36 -14.16 -13.55
N VAL A 207 -7.30 -14.93 -12.46
CA VAL A 207 -6.33 -14.66 -11.37
C VAL A 207 -4.94 -14.92 -11.95
N GLU A 208 -4.01 -13.97 -11.77
CA GLU A 208 -2.65 -13.94 -12.35
C GLU A 208 -2.51 -13.28 -13.73
N ASP A 209 -3.57 -12.70 -14.30
CA ASP A 209 -3.41 -11.86 -15.48
C ASP A 209 -2.41 -10.72 -15.21
N PRO A 210 -1.55 -10.36 -16.18
CA PRO A 210 -0.58 -9.29 -15.99
C PRO A 210 -1.33 -7.97 -15.72
N THR A 211 -0.82 -7.16 -14.78
CA THR A 211 -1.41 -5.83 -14.54
C THR A 211 -1.31 -4.97 -15.79
N VAL A 212 -2.43 -4.40 -16.23
CA VAL A 212 -2.46 -3.49 -17.38
C VAL A 212 -2.54 -2.06 -16.86
N TRP A 213 -1.52 -1.28 -17.18
CA TRP A 213 -1.49 0.11 -16.76
C TRP A 213 -2.52 0.95 -17.53
N PRO A 214 -3.33 1.79 -16.84
CA PRO A 214 -4.30 2.65 -17.50
C PRO A 214 -3.68 3.44 -18.64
N ARG A 215 -4.38 3.49 -19.77
CA ARG A 215 -3.95 4.30 -20.91
C ARG A 215 -4.12 5.77 -20.56
N ARG A 216 -3.27 6.64 -21.13
CA ARG A 216 -3.34 8.07 -20.80
C ARG A 216 -4.71 8.67 -21.11
N ASP A 217 -5.37 8.24 -22.18
CA ASP A 217 -6.69 8.71 -22.60
C ASP A 217 -7.85 8.26 -21.71
N THR A 218 -7.65 7.26 -20.83
CA THR A 218 -8.65 6.86 -19.82
C THR A 218 -8.50 7.63 -18.51
N LEU A 219 -7.36 8.30 -18.30
CA LEU A 219 -7.09 9.11 -17.11
C LEU A 219 -7.63 10.54 -17.25
N PRO A 220 -7.98 11.21 -16.13
CA PRO A 220 -8.51 12.57 -16.17
C PRO A 220 -7.60 13.58 -16.89
N SER A 221 -8.19 14.70 -17.30
CA SER A 221 -7.43 15.81 -17.88
C SER A 221 -6.61 16.52 -16.81
N THR A 222 -5.36 16.86 -17.14
CA THR A 222 -4.44 17.64 -16.30
C THR A 222 -4.43 19.13 -16.65
N ASN A 223 -5.17 19.52 -17.70
CA ASN A 223 -5.18 20.88 -18.22
C ASN A 223 -5.74 21.88 -17.21
N GLY A 224 -4.96 22.92 -16.89
CA GLY A 224 -5.36 23.97 -15.96
C GLY A 224 -5.31 23.56 -14.48
N LEU A 225 -4.84 22.34 -14.16
CA LEU A 225 -4.63 21.91 -12.78
C LEU A 225 -3.29 22.45 -12.26
N TRP A 226 -3.29 22.85 -10.99
CA TRP A 226 -2.05 23.05 -10.24
C TRP A 226 -1.29 21.71 -10.17
N LEU A 227 0.02 21.72 -10.42
CA LEU A 227 0.86 20.51 -10.63
C LEU A 227 0.46 19.62 -11.83
N GLY A 228 -0.47 20.05 -12.69
CA GLY A 228 -0.95 19.25 -13.83
C GLY A 228 0.17 18.80 -14.78
N SER A 229 1.21 19.62 -14.97
CA SER A 229 2.40 19.27 -15.76
C SER A 229 3.19 18.10 -15.15
N ILE A 230 3.32 18.06 -13.81
CA ILE A 230 4.03 16.98 -13.10
C ILE A 230 3.19 15.70 -13.13
N ILE A 231 1.87 15.80 -12.92
CA ILE A 231 0.94 14.67 -13.05
C ILE A 231 1.06 14.06 -14.47
N GLU A 232 1.06 14.91 -15.50
CA GLU A 232 1.22 14.46 -16.89
C GLU A 232 2.53 13.71 -17.12
N LYS A 233 3.64 14.22 -16.57
CA LYS A 233 4.95 13.58 -16.65
C LYS A 233 4.96 12.20 -15.98
N CYS A 234 4.28 12.05 -14.84
CA CYS A 234 4.12 10.76 -14.16
C CYS A 234 3.41 9.74 -15.05
N TRP A 235 2.34 10.14 -15.75
CA TRP A 235 1.54 9.24 -16.57
C TRP A 235 2.14 8.95 -17.96
N THR A 236 3.13 9.72 -18.40
CA THR A 236 3.73 9.65 -19.75
C THR A 236 5.20 9.21 -19.78
N GLN A 237 5.72 8.60 -18.72
CA GLN A 237 7.10 8.11 -18.61
C GLN A 237 8.19 9.19 -18.71
N GLN A 238 7.91 10.42 -18.28
CA GLN A 238 8.90 11.51 -18.40
C GLN A 238 9.85 11.63 -17.19
N PHE A 239 9.69 10.80 -16.17
CA PHE A 239 10.63 10.66 -15.06
C PHE A 239 11.36 9.32 -15.16
N THR A 240 12.69 9.35 -15.01
CA THR A 240 13.50 8.11 -15.02
C THR A 240 13.61 7.50 -13.64
N SER A 241 13.42 8.32 -12.60
CA SER A 241 13.45 7.90 -11.20
C SER A 241 12.48 8.71 -10.34
N ALA A 242 12.13 8.19 -9.17
CA ALA A 242 11.39 8.95 -8.17
C ALA A 242 12.19 10.17 -7.63
N GLN A 243 13.53 10.15 -7.76
CA GLN A 243 14.36 11.32 -7.42
C GLN A 243 14.16 12.47 -8.41
N ASP A 244 13.96 12.18 -9.70
CA ASP A 244 13.64 13.21 -10.69
C ASP A 244 12.30 13.88 -10.38
N LEU A 245 11.30 13.06 -10.00
CA LEU A 245 9.99 13.53 -9.56
C LEU A 245 10.10 14.43 -8.31
N ALA A 246 10.84 13.99 -7.29
CA ALA A 246 11.06 14.78 -6.08
C ALA A 246 11.72 16.12 -6.40
N SER A 247 12.74 16.11 -7.25
CA SER A 247 13.47 17.30 -7.68
C SER A 247 12.59 18.26 -8.49
N GLU A 248 11.60 17.76 -9.23
CA GLU A 248 10.66 18.59 -9.97
C GLU A 248 9.66 19.26 -9.02
N LEU A 249 9.12 18.52 -8.03
CA LEU A 249 8.23 19.07 -7.01
C LEU A 249 8.90 20.16 -6.16
N GLU A 250 10.21 20.05 -5.89
CA GLU A 250 10.97 21.06 -5.15
C GLU A 250 11.12 22.40 -5.90
N LYS A 251 10.94 22.42 -7.22
CA LYS A 251 11.02 23.65 -8.03
C LYS A 251 9.69 24.40 -8.09
N GLU A 252 8.60 23.77 -7.69
CA GLU A 252 7.27 24.36 -7.72
C GLU A 252 7.15 25.44 -6.65
N ASP A 253 6.49 26.54 -7.01
CA ASP A 253 6.17 27.64 -6.11
C ASP A 253 4.65 27.77 -6.00
N ILE A 254 4.16 28.26 -4.86
CA ILE A 254 2.72 28.28 -4.51
C ILE A 254 2.02 29.54 -5.05
N ASN A 255 2.73 30.36 -5.83
CA ASN A 255 2.28 31.66 -6.37
C ASN A 255 0.96 31.61 -7.15
#